data_AF-E6ZN54-F1
#
_entry.id   AF-E6ZN54-F1
#
_cell.length_a   1.000
_cell.length_b   1.000
_cell.length_c   1.000
_cell.angle_alpha   90.00
_cell.angle_beta   90.00
_cell.angle_gamma   90.00
#
_symmetry.space_group_name_H-M   'P 1'
#
loop_
_entity.id
_entity.type
_entity.pdbx_description
1 polymer ?
#
loop_
_entity_poly.entity_id
_entity_poly.type
_entity_poly.pdbx_seq_one_letter_code
_entity_poly.pdbx_strand_id
1 'polypeptide(L)'
;MRLSASFVVALMLFTLSSNVVAHSAMKKSRGMDASSSESEVLNPPVKPKPLWWKSYSRFAYEAVPVVFNGNIVNVEKLGMFKARLESLHHARSHALRLGTFLTPDEVKDLSKPLNLDYWRKFKGTEENPHDLFLAGIHYQQDQSNILVMDLVLRRLAEYL
;
A
#
# COMPACT_ATOMS: atom_id res chain seq x y z
N MET A 1 -47.26 19.03 -5.04
CA MET A 1 -46.47 19.67 -3.97
C MET A 1 -45.22 18.82 -3.76
N ARG A 2 -44.04 19.45 -3.80
CA ARG A 2 -42.72 18.79 -3.82
C ARG A 2 -42.34 18.32 -2.41
N LEU A 3 -41.98 17.05 -2.25
CA LEU A 3 -41.35 16.53 -1.04
C LEU A 3 -39.84 16.69 -1.20
N SER A 4 -39.27 17.72 -0.58
CA SER A 4 -37.83 17.90 -0.43
C SER A 4 -37.33 17.03 0.72
N ALA A 5 -36.71 15.89 0.40
CA ALA A 5 -35.96 15.10 1.36
C ALA A 5 -34.54 15.66 1.45
N SER A 6 -34.28 16.46 2.50
CA SER A 6 -32.92 16.85 2.87
C SER A 6 -32.24 15.67 3.55
N PHE A 7 -31.35 14.99 2.86
CA PHE A 7 -30.55 13.90 3.42
C PHE A 7 -29.19 14.46 3.85
N VAL A 8 -29.06 14.79 5.13
CA VAL A 8 -27.80 15.21 5.74
C VAL A 8 -27.03 13.95 6.13
N VAL A 9 -25.98 13.61 5.37
CA VAL A 9 -25.04 12.54 5.73
C VAL A 9 -23.84 13.18 6.41
N ALA A 10 -23.72 12.96 7.72
CA ALA A 10 -22.57 13.36 8.50
C ALA A 10 -21.35 12.50 8.11
N LEU A 11 -20.37 13.13 7.48
CA LEU A 11 -19.09 12.53 7.10
C LEU A 11 -18.17 12.51 8.33
N MET A 12 -18.07 11.37 9.02
CA MET A 12 -17.09 11.18 10.09
C MET A 12 -15.72 10.87 9.47
N LEU A 13 -14.86 11.89 9.36
CA LEU A 13 -13.46 11.75 8.98
C LEU A 13 -12.66 11.23 10.19
N PHE A 14 -12.34 9.93 10.20
CA PHE A 14 -11.28 9.42 11.07
C PHE A 14 -9.92 9.62 10.38
N THR A 15 -9.26 10.74 10.69
CA THR A 15 -7.85 10.92 10.36
C THR A 15 -7.00 10.14 11.38
N LEU A 16 -6.61 8.92 11.03
CA LEU A 16 -5.51 8.23 11.71
C LEU A 16 -4.21 8.94 11.32
N SER A 17 -3.77 9.86 12.17
CA SER A 17 -2.44 10.46 12.10
C SER A 17 -1.42 9.45 12.59
N SER A 18 -0.80 8.72 11.67
CA SER A 18 0.41 7.97 11.98
C SER A 18 1.56 8.97 12.07
N ASN A 19 1.93 9.34 13.30
CA ASN A 19 3.21 9.97 13.60
C ASN A 19 4.33 9.01 13.18
N VAL A 20 4.86 9.21 11.98
CA VAL A 20 6.14 8.61 11.59
C VAL A 20 7.21 9.30 12.44
N VAL A 21 7.76 8.55 13.39
CA VAL A 21 8.94 8.94 14.16
C VAL A 21 10.08 9.18 13.17
N ALA A 22 10.34 10.45 12.88
CA ALA A 22 11.55 10.87 12.19
C ALA A 22 12.73 10.70 13.15
N HIS A 23 13.50 9.62 12.99
CA HIS A 23 14.85 9.54 13.55
C HIS A 23 15.71 10.59 12.83
N SER A 24 15.78 11.80 13.39
CA SER A 24 16.79 12.79 13.00
C SER A 24 18.13 12.33 13.56
N ALA A 25 18.93 11.68 12.71
CA ALA A 25 20.32 11.39 13.00
C ALA A 25 21.11 12.71 13.03
N MET A 26 21.32 13.17 14.25
CA MET A 26 22.26 14.20 14.66
C MET A 26 23.65 13.97 14.04
N LYS A 27 24.18 14.97 13.30
CA LYS A 27 25.63 15.18 13.18
C LYS A 27 25.91 16.60 12.72
N LYS A 28 26.62 17.37 13.54
CA LYS A 28 28.03 17.76 13.32
C LYS A 28 28.45 18.83 14.33
N SER A 29 28.99 18.41 15.47
CA SER A 29 29.98 19.20 16.20
C SER A 29 31.33 18.50 16.13
N ARG A 30 32.38 19.33 16.11
CA ARG A 30 33.75 19.07 15.69
C ARG A 30 34.61 18.93 16.95
N GLY A 31 35.46 17.91 17.00
CA GLY A 31 36.48 17.70 18.05
C GLY A 31 36.80 16.21 18.18
N MET A 32 37.87 15.73 17.54
CA MET A 32 39.23 15.53 18.07
C MET A 32 39.33 14.35 19.06
N ASP A 33 40.14 13.39 18.64
CA ASP A 33 40.88 12.35 19.37
C ASP A 33 40.13 11.37 20.27
N ALA A 34 40.00 10.13 19.78
CA ALA A 34 40.26 8.93 20.60
C ALA A 34 40.33 7.69 19.71
N SER A 35 41.46 7.00 19.80
CA SER A 35 41.68 5.63 19.33
C SER A 35 40.52 4.72 19.75
N SER A 36 39.83 4.12 18.78
CA SER A 36 38.78 3.14 19.01
C SER A 36 39.00 1.99 18.06
N SER A 37 39.26 0.81 18.64
CA SER A 37 39.32 -0.46 17.93
C SER A 37 38.14 -0.58 16.98
N GLU A 38 38.45 -0.71 15.69
CA GLU A 38 37.48 -1.04 14.66
C GLU A 38 36.99 -2.46 14.92
N SER A 39 35.94 -2.58 15.74
CA SER A 39 35.02 -3.70 15.66
C SER A 39 34.40 -3.63 14.27
N GLU A 40 34.97 -4.38 13.34
CA GLU A 40 34.42 -4.64 12.02
C GLU A 40 33.02 -5.23 12.23
N VAL A 41 32.00 -4.37 12.18
CA VAL A 41 30.61 -4.78 12.22
C VAL A 41 30.38 -5.50 10.89
N LEU A 42 30.62 -6.81 10.91
CA LEU A 42 30.21 -7.75 9.87
C LEU A 42 28.70 -7.64 9.75
N ASN A 43 28.25 -6.71 8.90
CA ASN A 43 26.86 -6.65 8.50
C ASN A 43 26.53 -8.03 7.91
N PRO A 44 25.56 -8.77 8.49
CA PRO A 44 25.22 -10.08 8.00
C PRO A 44 24.88 -9.99 6.50
N PRO A 45 25.21 -11.01 5.70
CA PRO A 45 24.95 -10.99 4.27
C PRO A 45 23.45 -10.76 4.04
N VAL A 46 23.13 -9.68 3.33
CA VAL A 46 21.75 -9.35 2.96
C VAL A 46 21.25 -10.50 2.09
N LYS A 47 20.31 -11.30 2.62
CA LYS A 47 19.70 -12.38 1.84
C LYS A 47 19.09 -11.79 0.56
N PRO A 48 19.33 -12.42 -0.60
CA PRO A 48 18.80 -11.91 -1.86
C PRO A 48 17.27 -11.98 -1.83
N LYS A 49 16.63 -10.82 -2.00
CA LYS A 49 15.17 -10.73 -1.99
C LYS A 49 14.56 -11.61 -3.10
N PRO A 50 13.39 -12.22 -2.86
CA PRO A 50 12.70 -13.02 -3.86
C PRO A 50 12.42 -12.27 -5.16
N LEU A 51 12.40 -12.97 -6.30
CA LEU A 51 12.14 -12.33 -7.61
C LEU A 51 10.77 -11.64 -7.66
N TRP A 52 9.75 -12.22 -7.03
CA TRP A 52 8.41 -11.63 -6.95
C TRP A 52 8.40 -10.34 -6.11
N TRP A 53 9.35 -10.15 -5.20
CA TRP A 53 9.48 -8.92 -4.42
C TRP A 53 9.97 -7.77 -5.29
N LYS A 54 10.87 -8.03 -6.25
CA LYS A 54 11.47 -6.97 -7.08
C LYS A 54 10.42 -6.12 -7.80
N SER A 55 9.40 -6.76 -8.38
CA SER A 55 8.33 -6.05 -9.11
C SER A 55 7.42 -5.24 -8.20
N TYR A 56 7.22 -5.67 -6.95
CA TYR A 56 6.34 -5.00 -6.00
C TYR A 56 7.04 -3.98 -5.09
N SER A 57 8.34 -4.16 -4.87
CA SER A 57 9.14 -3.39 -3.89
C SER A 57 9.08 -1.87 -4.08
N ARG A 58 8.90 -1.39 -5.32
CA ARG A 58 8.70 0.04 -5.61
C ARG A 58 7.46 0.62 -4.94
N PHE A 59 6.38 -0.15 -4.82
CA PHE A 59 5.13 0.30 -4.19
C PHE A 59 5.07 -0.02 -2.71
N ALA A 60 5.85 -1.01 -2.28
CA ALA A 60 5.80 -1.55 -0.93
C ALA A 60 6.36 -0.60 0.13
N TYR A 61 6.77 0.62 -0.20
CA TYR A 61 7.11 1.63 0.80
C TYR A 61 6.42 2.96 0.53
N GLU A 62 5.54 3.00 -0.47
CA GLU A 62 4.80 4.19 -0.86
C GLU A 62 3.41 4.19 -0.23
N ALA A 63 2.92 5.38 0.10
CA ALA A 63 1.51 5.56 0.46
C ALA A 63 0.60 5.10 -0.70
N VAL A 64 -0.59 4.60 -0.38
CA VAL A 64 -1.59 4.27 -1.41
C VAL A 64 -2.02 5.58 -2.10
N PRO A 65 -1.96 5.67 -3.44
CA PRO A 65 -2.32 6.90 -4.16
C PRO A 65 -3.76 7.33 -3.88
N VAL A 66 -3.97 8.60 -3.52
CA VAL A 66 -5.30 9.18 -3.37
C VAL A 66 -5.89 9.46 -4.75
N VAL A 67 -6.77 8.59 -5.22
CA VAL A 67 -7.34 8.63 -6.57
C VAL A 67 -8.44 9.69 -6.71
N PHE A 68 -9.23 9.91 -5.66
CA PHE A 68 -10.40 10.77 -5.69
C PHE A 68 -10.17 12.06 -4.92
N ASN A 69 -10.60 13.18 -5.50
CA ASN A 69 -10.77 14.46 -4.81
C ASN A 69 -12.24 14.88 -4.99
N GLY A 70 -13.09 14.50 -4.04
CA GLY A 70 -14.54 14.55 -4.23
C GLY A 70 -14.97 13.67 -5.40
N ASN A 71 -15.71 14.27 -6.35
CA ASN A 71 -16.18 13.58 -7.56
C ASN A 71 -15.19 13.64 -8.73
N ILE A 72 -13.97 14.16 -8.51
CA ILE A 72 -12.94 14.28 -9.54
C ILE A 72 -11.94 13.16 -9.39
N VAL A 73 -11.69 12.44 -10.48
CA VAL A 73 -10.66 11.40 -10.56
C VAL A 73 -9.33 12.02 -10.99
N ASN A 74 -8.30 11.85 -10.18
CA ASN A 74 -6.94 12.18 -10.60
C ASN A 74 -6.41 11.04 -11.49
N VAL A 75 -6.30 11.29 -12.80
CA VAL A 75 -5.92 10.29 -13.81
C VAL A 75 -4.53 9.69 -13.55
N GLU A 76 -3.56 10.52 -13.14
CA GLU A 76 -2.21 10.06 -12.82
C GLU A 76 -2.22 9.11 -11.62
N LYS A 77 -2.89 9.51 -10.52
CA LYS A 77 -3.02 8.70 -9.31
C LYS A 77 -3.80 7.41 -9.56
N LEU A 78 -4.83 7.46 -10.41
CA LEU A 78 -5.53 6.26 -10.87
C LEU A 78 -4.57 5.30 -11.61
N GLY A 79 -3.73 5.82 -12.51
CA GLY A 79 -2.72 5.01 -13.20
C GLY A 79 -1.75 4.33 -12.24
N MET A 80 -1.23 5.06 -11.26
CA MET A 80 -0.37 4.52 -10.21
C MET A 80 -1.08 3.45 -9.36
N PHE A 81 -2.32 3.70 -8.98
CA PHE A 81 -3.13 2.77 -8.19
C PHE A 81 -3.36 1.44 -8.93
N LYS A 82 -3.73 1.50 -10.22
CA LYS A 82 -3.88 0.30 -11.07
C LYS A 82 -2.58 -0.49 -11.18
N ALA A 83 -1.46 0.19 -11.43
CA ALA A 83 -0.16 -0.46 -11.54
C ALA A 83 0.26 -1.15 -10.23
N ARG A 84 -0.03 -0.53 -9.08
CA ARG A 84 0.18 -1.13 -7.77
C ARG A 84 -0.68 -2.37 -7.57
N LEU A 85 -1.97 -2.30 -7.90
CA LEU A 85 -2.89 -3.44 -7.76
C LEU A 85 -2.45 -4.66 -8.59
N GLU A 86 -2.06 -4.47 -9.85
CA GLU A 86 -1.55 -5.56 -10.70
C GLU A 86 -0.26 -6.16 -10.12
N SER A 87 0.65 -5.31 -9.65
CA SER A 87 1.91 -5.77 -9.06
C SER A 87 1.69 -6.51 -7.74
N LEU A 88 0.76 -6.03 -6.91
CA LEU A 88 0.34 -6.68 -5.67
C LEU A 88 -0.30 -8.04 -5.99
N HIS A 89 -1.14 -8.12 -7.01
CA HIS A 89 -1.77 -9.37 -7.43
C HIS A 89 -0.75 -10.43 -7.87
N HIS A 90 0.28 -10.03 -8.61
CA HIS A 90 1.38 -10.94 -8.93
C HIS A 90 2.13 -11.36 -7.68
N ALA A 91 2.55 -10.42 -6.84
CA ALA A 91 3.30 -10.72 -5.61
C ALA A 91 2.54 -11.66 -4.67
N ARG A 92 1.26 -11.38 -4.38
CA ARG A 92 0.42 -12.24 -3.54
C ARG A 92 0.26 -13.64 -4.12
N SER A 93 0.10 -13.77 -5.44
CA SER A 93 -0.11 -15.07 -6.08
C SER A 93 1.15 -15.94 -5.98
N HIS A 94 2.33 -15.33 -6.05
CA HIS A 94 3.59 -16.03 -5.79
C HIS A 94 3.77 -16.36 -4.31
N ALA A 95 3.50 -15.41 -3.41
CA ALA A 95 3.61 -15.61 -1.96
C ALA A 95 2.71 -16.75 -1.45
N LEU A 96 1.46 -16.82 -1.91
CA LEU A 96 0.51 -17.88 -1.55
C LEU A 96 1.00 -19.28 -1.96
N ARG A 97 1.78 -19.40 -3.05
CA ARG A 97 2.38 -20.69 -3.46
C ARG A 97 3.50 -21.15 -2.55
N LEU A 98 4.11 -20.24 -1.78
CA LEU A 98 5.18 -20.59 -0.85
C LEU A 98 4.65 -21.29 0.39
N GLY A 99 3.39 -21.07 0.79
CA GLY A 99 2.59 -21.87 1.73
C GLY A 99 3.18 -22.08 3.14
N THR A 100 4.31 -22.75 3.24
CA THR A 100 5.02 -23.13 4.48
C THR A 100 5.53 -21.95 5.29
N PHE A 101 5.71 -20.78 4.68
CA PHE A 101 6.22 -19.57 5.35
C PHE A 101 5.12 -18.63 5.87
N LEU A 102 3.84 -18.97 5.62
CA LEU A 102 2.68 -18.16 5.96
C LEU A 102 1.91 -18.76 7.15
N THR A 103 1.44 -17.89 8.05
CA THR A 103 0.46 -18.31 9.06
C THR A 103 -0.94 -18.43 8.43
N PRO A 104 -1.90 -19.12 9.07
CA PRO A 104 -3.27 -19.18 8.58
C PRO A 104 -3.92 -17.80 8.38
N ASP A 105 -3.66 -16.85 9.29
CA ASP A 105 -4.20 -15.49 9.19
C ASP A 105 -3.60 -14.74 7.99
N GLU A 106 -2.31 -14.93 7.72
CA GLU A 106 -1.65 -14.30 6.57
C GLU A 106 -2.12 -14.89 5.24
N VAL A 107 -2.39 -16.20 5.19
CA VAL A 107 -3.04 -16.81 4.03
C VAL A 107 -4.41 -16.18 3.80
N LYS A 108 -5.20 -15.99 4.87
CA LYS A 108 -6.52 -15.33 4.79
C LYS A 108 -6.39 -13.88 4.31
N ASP A 109 -5.41 -13.15 4.81
CA ASP A 109 -5.15 -11.76 4.43
C ASP A 109 -4.73 -11.60 2.97
N LEU A 110 -3.82 -12.45 2.48
CA LEU A 110 -3.40 -12.47 1.07
C LEU A 110 -4.51 -12.96 0.13
N SER A 111 -5.46 -13.75 0.64
CA SER A 111 -6.59 -14.29 -0.13
C SER A 111 -7.75 -13.31 -0.30
N LYS A 112 -7.73 -12.13 0.36
CA LYS A 112 -8.78 -11.12 0.19
C LYS A 112 -8.93 -10.72 -1.30
N PRO A 113 -10.15 -10.53 -1.81
CA PRO A 113 -10.35 -10.20 -3.22
C PRO A 113 -9.83 -8.80 -3.56
N LEU A 114 -9.41 -8.61 -4.81
CA LEU A 114 -9.04 -7.31 -5.39
C LEU A 114 -9.92 -7.06 -6.62
N ASN A 115 -10.41 -5.84 -6.81
CA ASN A 115 -11.33 -5.52 -7.91
C ASN A 115 -10.60 -5.25 -9.25
N LEU A 116 -9.63 -6.10 -9.63
CA LEU A 116 -8.77 -5.87 -10.80
C LEU A 116 -9.54 -5.67 -12.11
N ASP A 117 -10.54 -6.53 -12.37
CA ASP A 117 -11.31 -6.46 -13.62
C ASP A 117 -12.16 -5.21 -13.72
N TYR A 118 -12.63 -4.69 -12.57
CA TYR A 118 -13.28 -3.39 -12.50
C TYR A 118 -12.30 -2.28 -12.88
N TRP A 119 -11.13 -2.25 -12.22
CA TRP A 119 -10.12 -1.22 -12.45
C TRP A 119 -9.52 -1.23 -13.86
N ARG A 120 -9.41 -2.39 -14.50
CA ARG A 120 -8.99 -2.49 -15.91
C ARG A 120 -9.93 -1.73 -16.85
N LYS A 121 -11.24 -1.72 -16.54
CA LYS A 121 -12.28 -1.09 -17.36
C LYS A 121 -12.57 0.36 -16.98
N PHE A 122 -12.45 0.70 -15.70
CA PHE A 122 -12.75 2.03 -15.19
C PHE A 122 -11.86 3.10 -15.83
N LYS A 123 -12.45 4.18 -16.35
CA LYS A 123 -11.72 5.25 -17.05
C LYS A 123 -11.51 6.44 -16.12
N GLY A 124 -10.37 7.12 -16.25
CA GLY A 124 -10.11 8.35 -15.49
C GLY A 124 -10.98 9.55 -15.93
N THR A 125 -11.65 9.42 -17.08
CA THR A 125 -12.59 10.41 -17.65
C THR A 125 -14.04 10.01 -17.37
N GLU A 126 -14.30 9.21 -16.33
CA GLU A 126 -15.67 8.83 -15.96
C GLU A 126 -16.42 10.05 -15.40
N GLU A 127 -17.64 10.26 -15.89
CA GLU A 127 -18.49 11.38 -15.50
C GLU A 127 -19.82 10.89 -14.90
N ASN A 128 -20.17 9.61 -15.10
CA ASN A 128 -21.38 9.03 -14.55
C ASN A 128 -21.30 8.98 -13.01
N PRO A 129 -22.21 9.66 -12.29
CA PRO A 129 -22.17 9.70 -10.83
C PRO A 129 -22.31 8.32 -10.17
N HIS A 130 -23.05 7.40 -10.78
CA HIS A 130 -23.21 6.05 -10.24
C HIS A 130 -21.91 5.25 -10.34
N ASP A 131 -21.23 5.32 -11.49
CA ASP A 131 -19.96 4.64 -11.70
C ASP A 131 -18.86 5.23 -10.81
N LEU A 132 -18.84 6.55 -10.62
CA LEU A 132 -17.93 7.23 -9.67
C LEU A 132 -18.18 6.79 -8.22
N PHE A 133 -19.44 6.67 -7.81
CA PHE A 133 -19.80 6.18 -6.48
C PHE A 133 -19.33 4.73 -6.27
N LEU A 134 -19.60 3.85 -7.24
CA LEU A 134 -19.15 2.46 -7.20
C LEU A 134 -17.61 2.36 -7.17
N ALA A 135 -16.92 3.20 -7.93
CA ALA A 135 -15.46 3.29 -7.93
C ALA A 135 -14.93 3.68 -6.55
N GLY A 136 -15.59 4.62 -5.88
CA GLY A 136 -15.25 5.04 -4.52
C GLY A 136 -15.32 3.88 -3.51
N ILE A 137 -16.38 3.06 -3.58
CA ILE A 137 -16.53 1.87 -2.74
C ILE A 137 -15.40 0.87 -3.00
N HIS A 138 -15.17 0.52 -4.26
CA HIS A 138 -14.12 -0.43 -4.64
C HIS A 138 -12.73 0.09 -4.23
N TYR A 139 -12.50 1.39 -4.33
CA TYR A 139 -11.23 2.01 -3.95
C TYR A 139 -10.98 1.90 -2.45
N GLN A 140 -11.98 2.19 -1.61
CA GLN A 140 -11.84 2.04 -0.16
C GLN A 140 -11.56 0.59 0.25
N GLN A 141 -12.26 -0.36 -0.36
CA GLN A 141 -12.05 -1.78 -0.11
C GLN A 141 -10.64 -2.22 -0.52
N ASP A 142 -10.22 -1.90 -1.74
CA ASP A 142 -8.90 -2.29 -2.25
C ASP A 142 -7.77 -1.56 -1.51
N GLN A 143 -7.96 -0.30 -1.12
CA GLN A 143 -6.99 0.44 -0.30
C GLN A 143 -6.74 -0.27 1.05
N SER A 144 -7.81 -0.67 1.74
CA SER A 144 -7.71 -1.43 3.00
C SER A 144 -6.98 -2.76 2.78
N ASN A 145 -7.34 -3.49 1.73
CA ASN A 145 -6.71 -4.77 1.39
C ASN A 145 -5.22 -4.60 1.05
N ILE A 146 -4.84 -3.57 0.29
CA ILE A 146 -3.44 -3.26 -0.03
C ILE A 146 -2.63 -3.07 1.25
N LEU A 147 -3.13 -2.29 2.22
CA LEU A 147 -2.40 -2.03 3.46
C LEU A 147 -2.13 -3.30 4.27
N VAL A 148 -3.12 -4.20 4.33
CA VAL A 148 -2.97 -5.48 5.03
C VAL A 148 -1.99 -6.40 4.29
N MET A 149 -2.15 -6.55 2.97
CA MET A 149 -1.28 -7.41 2.18
C MET A 149 0.17 -6.91 2.14
N ASP A 150 0.38 -5.58 2.17
CA ASP A 150 1.70 -4.95 2.26
C ASP A 150 2.50 -5.46 3.45
N LEU A 151 1.87 -5.54 4.63
CA LEU A 151 2.52 -5.98 5.85
C LEU A 151 3.02 -7.42 5.71
N VAL A 152 2.15 -8.31 5.20
CA VAL A 152 2.47 -9.73 5.00
C VAL A 152 3.60 -9.90 3.98
N LEU A 153 3.52 -9.23 2.83
CA LEU A 153 4.52 -9.35 1.77
C LEU A 153 5.88 -8.78 2.16
N ARG A 154 5.91 -7.66 2.88
CA ARG A 154 7.15 -7.09 3.44
C ARG A 154 7.83 -8.08 4.39
N ARG A 155 7.06 -8.62 5.35
CA ARG A 155 7.55 -9.64 6.27
C ARG A 155 8.14 -10.81 5.50
N LEU A 156 7.37 -11.43 4.61
CA LEU A 156 7.85 -12.57 3.80
C LEU A 156 9.16 -12.27 3.05
N ALA A 157 9.26 -11.08 2.46
CA ALA A 157 10.47 -10.69 1.74
C ALA A 157 11.69 -10.48 2.65
N GLU A 158 11.52 -10.29 3.95
CA GLU A 158 12.61 -10.21 4.93
C GLU A 158 13.07 -11.58 5.44
N TYR A 159 12.16 -12.56 5.49
CA TYR A 159 12.48 -13.92 5.96
C TYR A 159 13.11 -14.81 4.88
N LEU A 160 12.71 -14.61 3.62
CA LEU A 160 13.21 -15.34 2.44
C LEU A 160 14.49 -14.71 1.90
#